data_AF-A0A1X2FWH7-F1
#
_entry.id   AF-A0A1X2FWH7-F1
#
_cell.length_a   1.000
_cell.length_b   1.000
_cell.length_c   1.000
_cell.angle_alpha   90.00
_cell.angle_beta   90.00
_cell.angle_gamma   90.00
#
_symmetry.space_group_name_H-M   'P 1'
#
loop_
_entity.id
_entity.type
_entity.pdbx_description
1 polymer ?
#
loop_
_entity_poly.entity_id
_entity_poly.type
_entity_poly.pdbx_seq_one_letter_code
_entity_poly.pdbx_strand_id
1 'polypeptide(L)'
;MEHNFYKSAKWKHKREIILKRDEYLCQECKRYGKTTQATTVHHIIPLTWCLIYNIALALANINLISLCEKCHNKMHDRDSDKLTSFGLAWVKKMGKIGLDWIEKYSEK
;
A
#
# COMPACT_ATOMS: atom_id res chain seq x y z
N MET A 1 -21.45 2.45 13.44
CA MET A 1 -20.45 3.54 13.54
C MET A 1 -19.16 3.04 12.91
N GLU A 2 -18.80 3.54 11.73
CA GLU A 2 -17.53 3.22 11.08
C GLU A 2 -16.38 3.66 11.99
N HIS A 3 -15.71 2.70 12.61
CA HIS A 3 -14.41 2.94 13.20
C HIS A 3 -13.45 3.29 12.08
N ASN A 4 -13.08 4.58 11.98
CA ASN A 4 -12.09 5.04 11.02
C ASN A 4 -10.80 4.24 11.21
N PHE A 5 -10.52 3.33 10.27
CA PHE A 5 -9.38 2.40 10.30
C PHE A 5 -8.07 3.13 10.60
N TYR A 6 -7.86 4.28 9.93
CA TYR A 6 -6.66 5.09 10.07
C TYR A 6 -6.54 5.81 11.43
N LYS A 7 -7.64 5.97 12.16
CA LYS A 7 -7.63 6.50 13.53
C LYS A 7 -7.40 5.42 14.59
N SER A 8 -7.51 4.13 14.22
CA SER A 8 -7.36 3.02 15.16
C SER A 8 -5.94 2.90 15.72
N ALA A 9 -5.82 2.50 16.99
CA ALA A 9 -4.53 2.25 17.63
C ALA A 9 -3.73 1.15 16.90
N LYS A 10 -4.43 0.11 16.41
CA LYS A 10 -3.84 -0.99 15.63
C LYS A 10 -3.14 -0.47 14.37
N TRP A 11 -3.79 0.41 13.61
CA TRP A 11 -3.17 1.00 12.42
C TRP A 11 -1.99 1.91 12.77
N LYS A 12 -2.13 2.81 13.75
CA LYS A 12 -1.05 3.72 14.15
C LYS A 12 0.23 2.95 14.53
N HIS A 13 0.07 1.92 15.37
CA HIS A 13 1.17 1.05 15.77
C HIS A 13 1.76 0.29 14.57
N LYS A 14 0.91 -0.26 13.70
CA LYS A 14 1.38 -0.96 12.50
C LYS A 14 2.14 -0.04 11.55
N ARG A 15 1.64 1.18 11.33
CA ARG A 15 2.28 2.20 10.49
C ARG A 15 3.70 2.51 10.98
N GLU A 16 3.89 2.65 12.29
CA GLU A 16 5.21 2.87 12.89
C GLU A 16 6.15 1.68 12.66
N ILE A 17 5.68 0.45 12.83
CA ILE A 17 6.45 -0.76 12.54
C ILE A 17 6.91 -0.79 11.08
N ILE A 18 6.01 -0.47 10.13
CA ILE A 18 6.34 -0.48 8.70
C ILE A 18 7.34 0.63 8.36
N LEU A 19 7.15 1.85 8.88
CA LEU A 19 8.11 2.93 8.69
C LEU A 19 9.49 2.57 9.23
N LYS A 20 9.57 1.94 10.42
CA LYS A 20 10.83 1.49 11.00
C LYS A 20 11.48 0.37 10.18
N ARG A 21 10.70 -0.63 9.72
CA ARG A 21 11.17 -1.70 8.81
C ARG A 21 11.80 -1.11 7.55
N ASP A 22 11.16 -0.07 7.01
CA ASP A 22 11.54 0.60 5.78
C ASP A 22 12.61 1.69 6.00
N GLU A 23 13.20 1.78 7.20
CA GLU A 23 14.21 2.77 7.60
C GLU A 23 13.76 4.22 7.39
N TYR A 24 12.44 4.46 7.43
CA TYR A 24 11.80 5.73 7.09
C TYR A 24 12.11 6.22 5.66
N LEU A 25 12.51 5.30 4.77
CA LEU A 25 12.82 5.59 3.37
C LEU A 25 11.70 5.13 2.44
N CYS A 26 11.49 5.88 1.37
CA CYS A 26 10.60 5.51 0.29
C CYS A 26 11.15 4.27 -0.42
N GLN A 27 10.41 3.17 -0.32
CA GLN A 27 10.85 1.88 -0.86
C GLN A 27 10.88 1.88 -2.39
N GLU A 28 10.06 2.69 -3.05
CA GLU A 28 10.20 2.89 -4.50
C GLU A 28 11.49 3.61 -4.86
N CYS A 29 11.78 4.74 -4.22
CA CYS A 29 13.00 5.52 -4.48
C CYS A 29 14.26 4.68 -4.22
N LYS A 30 14.24 3.88 -3.14
CA LYS A 30 15.34 3.00 -2.75
C LYS A 30 15.71 1.99 -3.85
N ARG A 31 14.73 1.48 -4.61
CA ARG A 31 14.97 0.58 -5.76
C ARG A 31 15.83 1.21 -6.86
N TYR A 32 15.92 2.53 -6.91
CA TYR A 32 16.73 3.29 -7.87
C TYR A 32 17.93 3.98 -7.21
N GLY A 33 18.35 3.51 -6.02
CA GLY A 33 19.50 4.06 -5.31
C GLY A 33 19.26 5.43 -4.66
N LYS A 34 18.00 5.86 -4.51
CA LYS A 34 17.66 7.17 -3.91
C LYS A 34 17.25 7.03 -2.44
N THR A 35 17.73 7.93 -1.59
CA THR A 35 17.47 7.97 -0.14
C THR A 35 16.36 8.97 0.23
N THR A 36 15.24 8.93 -0.49
CA THR A 36 14.11 9.85 -0.24
C THR A 36 13.33 9.42 1.00
N GLN A 37 13.02 10.36 1.91
CA GLN A 37 12.22 10.09 3.09
C GLN A 37 10.78 9.65 2.74
N ALA A 38 10.28 8.64 3.44
CA ALA A 38 8.88 8.25 3.36
C ALA A 38 7.99 9.15 4.24
N THR A 39 6.86 9.58 3.71
CA THR A 39 5.88 10.41 4.41
C THR A 39 4.62 9.62 4.79
N THR A 40 4.37 8.50 4.11
CA THR A 40 3.19 7.66 4.33
C THR A 40 3.50 6.18 4.23
N VAL A 41 2.58 5.35 4.76
CA VAL A 41 2.52 3.91 4.51
C VAL A 41 1.29 3.65 3.65
N HIS A 42 1.52 3.03 2.51
CA HIS A 42 0.53 2.78 1.48
C HIS A 42 0.10 1.30 1.49
N HIS A 43 -1.18 1.06 1.23
CA HIS A 43 -1.74 -0.27 1.00
C HIS A 43 -1.60 -0.66 -0.47
N ILE A 44 -0.76 -1.65 -0.77
CA ILE A 44 -0.50 -2.08 -2.16
C ILE A 44 -1.79 -2.59 -2.83
N ILE A 45 -2.51 -3.49 -2.14
CA ILE A 45 -3.90 -3.84 -2.42
C ILE A 45 -4.79 -2.90 -1.61
N PRO A 46 -5.76 -2.19 -2.23
CA PRO A 46 -6.56 -1.16 -1.58
C PRO A 46 -7.21 -1.60 -0.27
N LEU A 47 -7.22 -0.71 0.72
CA LEU A 47 -7.81 -0.97 2.04
C LEU A 47 -9.29 -1.34 1.93
N THR A 48 -10.07 -0.66 1.08
CA THR A 48 -11.49 -0.93 0.86
C THR A 48 -11.73 -2.39 0.47
N TRP A 49 -10.93 -2.91 -0.45
CA TRP A 49 -10.98 -4.32 -0.83
C TRP A 49 -10.60 -5.24 0.35
N CYS A 50 -9.55 -4.89 1.11
CA CYS A 50 -9.14 -5.68 2.27
C CYS A 50 -10.28 -5.78 3.30
N LEU A 51 -10.95 -4.66 3.62
CA LEU A 51 -12.03 -4.66 4.60
C LEU A 51 -13.24 -5.52 4.19
N ILE A 52 -13.49 -5.67 2.89
CA ILE A 52 -14.63 -6.44 2.35
C ILE A 52 -14.28 -7.92 2.17
N TYR A 53 -13.11 -8.21 1.59
CA TYR A 53 -12.78 -9.55 1.08
C TYR A 53 -11.68 -10.26 1.87
N ASN A 54 -10.77 -9.53 2.52
CA ASN A 54 -9.66 -10.13 3.26
C ASN A 54 -9.06 -9.17 4.32
N ILE A 55 -9.69 -9.12 5.49
CA ILE A 55 -9.32 -8.21 6.58
C ILE A 55 -7.87 -8.41 7.06
N ALA A 56 -7.34 -9.63 6.94
CA ALA A 56 -5.97 -9.94 7.35
C ALA A 56 -4.93 -9.14 6.55
N LEU A 57 -5.22 -8.82 5.27
CA LEU A 57 -4.33 -8.01 4.43
C LEU A 57 -4.29 -6.53 4.83
N ALA A 58 -5.28 -6.01 5.56
CA ALA A 58 -5.30 -4.60 5.99
C ALA A 58 -4.12 -4.27 6.93
N LEU A 59 -3.61 -5.26 7.66
CA LEU A 59 -2.47 -5.15 8.57
C LEU A 59 -1.36 -6.16 8.23
N ALA A 60 -1.32 -6.74 7.03
CA ALA A 60 -0.24 -7.65 6.64
C ALA A 60 0.98 -6.86 6.14
N ASN A 61 2.19 -7.22 6.57
CA ASN A 61 3.42 -6.54 6.16
C ASN A 61 3.63 -6.55 4.63
N ILE A 62 3.20 -7.63 3.96
CA ILE A 62 3.31 -7.80 2.51
C ILE A 62 2.44 -6.81 1.73
N ASN A 63 1.40 -6.26 2.36
CA ASN A 63 0.48 -5.33 1.75
C ASN A 63 0.79 -3.86 2.09
N LEU A 64 1.86 -3.60 2.85
CA LEU A 64 2.17 -2.27 3.38
C LEU A 64 3.58 -1.84 2.96
N ILE A 65 3.67 -0.63 2.41
CA ILE A 65 4.91 -0.08 1.87
C ILE A 65 5.08 1.40 2.24
N SER A 66 6.26 1.78 2.73
CA SER A 66 6.58 3.19 2.98
C SER A 66 6.96 3.93 1.70
N LEU A 67 6.31 5.07 1.45
CA LEU A 67 6.49 5.87 0.24
C LEU A 67 6.62 7.37 0.57
N CYS A 68 7.35 8.09 -0.28
CA CYS A 68 7.26 9.54 -0.34
C CYS A 68 5.96 9.95 -1.06
N GLU A 69 5.51 11.18 -0.85
CA GLU A 69 4.28 11.70 -1.45
C GLU A 69 4.24 11.55 -2.99
N LYS A 70 5.36 11.86 -3.67
CA LYS A 70 5.44 11.72 -5.13
C LYS A 70 5.23 10.28 -5.62
N CYS A 71 5.76 9.29 -4.89
CA CYS A 71 5.57 7.88 -5.26
C CYS A 71 4.19 7.38 -4.87
N HIS A 72 3.66 7.82 -3.72
CA HIS A 72 2.30 7.53 -3.29
C HIS A 72 1.27 8.02 -4.31
N ASN A 73 1.37 9.28 -4.75
CA ASN A 73 0.41 9.86 -5.70
C ASN A 73 0.46 9.21 -7.09
N LYS A 74 1.54 8.49 -7.42
CA LYS A 74 1.62 7.69 -8.66
C LYS A 74 0.88 6.37 -8.57
N MET A 75 0.57 5.88 -7.36
CA MET A 75 -0.12 4.59 -7.18
C MET A 75 -1.56 4.65 -7.66
N HIS A 76 -2.21 5.81 -7.50
CA HIS A 76 -3.62 6.00 -7.79
C HIS A 76 -3.83 7.04 -8.89
N ASP A 77 -4.85 6.78 -9.71
CA ASP A 77 -5.43 7.78 -10.59
C ASP A 77 -6.14 8.85 -9.74
N ARG A 78 -5.95 10.12 -10.08
CA ARG A 78 -6.41 11.24 -9.23
C ARG A 78 -7.93 11.35 -9.18
N ASP A 79 -8.61 10.96 -10.25
CA ASP A 79 -10.04 11.18 -10.40
C ASP A 79 -10.85 9.98 -9.91
N SER A 80 -10.33 8.77 -10.15
CA SER A 80 -11.04 7.53 -9.83
C SER A 80 -10.53 6.79 -8.59
N ASP A 81 -9.39 7.21 -8.02
CA ASP A 81 -8.67 6.51 -6.95
C ASP A 81 -8.28 5.05 -7.29
N LYS A 82 -8.49 4.63 -8.54
CA LYS A 82 -8.10 3.29 -9.02
C LYS A 82 -6.58 3.20 -9.12
N LEU A 83 -6.05 1.99 -8.95
CA LEU A 83 -4.62 1.77 -9.13
C LEU A 83 -4.21 2.07 -10.58
N THR A 84 -3.15 2.85 -10.75
CA THR A 84 -2.51 3.06 -12.05
C THR A 84 -1.72 1.81 -12.47
N SER A 85 -1.16 1.82 -13.69
CA SER A 85 -0.17 0.81 -14.11
C SER A 85 1.03 0.73 -13.16
N PHE A 86 1.40 1.83 -12.52
CA PHE A 86 2.46 1.89 -11.52
C PHE A 86 2.06 1.20 -10.20
N GLY A 87 0.83 1.44 -9.73
CA GLY A 87 0.26 0.72 -8.58
C GLY A 87 0.14 -0.79 -8.83
N LEU A 88 -0.39 -1.17 -10.00
CA LEU A 88 -0.50 -2.57 -10.42
C LEU A 88 0.87 -3.26 -10.53
N ALA A 89 1.92 -2.55 -10.92
CA ALA A 89 3.28 -3.10 -10.92
C ALA A 89 3.76 -3.47 -9.50
N TRP A 90 3.34 -2.75 -8.46
CA TRP A 90 3.59 -3.12 -7.07
C TRP A 90 2.74 -4.29 -6.60
N VAL A 91 1.47 -4.36 -7.02
CA VAL A 91 0.64 -5.53 -6.75
C VAL A 91 1.28 -6.79 -7.35
N LYS A 92 1.75 -6.75 -8.60
CA LYS A 92 2.46 -7.88 -9.24
C LYS A 92 3.69 -8.35 -8.45
N LYS A 93 4.39 -7.42 -7.76
CA LYS A 93 5.58 -7.76 -6.93
C LYS A 93 5.23 -8.53 -5.67
N MET A 94 3.96 -8.58 -5.26
CA MET A 94 3.51 -9.43 -4.16
C MET A 94 3.51 -10.91 -4.53
N GLY A 95 3.81 -11.27 -5.79
CA GLY A 95 3.85 -12.65 -6.26
C GLY A 95 2.45 -13.21 -6.44
N LYS A 96 2.25 -14.50 -6.09
CA LYS A 96 0.99 -15.22 -6.32
C LYS A 96 -0.23 -14.46 -5.78
N ILE A 97 -0.17 -13.95 -4.54
CA ILE A 97 -1.29 -13.23 -3.93
C ILE A 97 -1.69 -11.97 -4.71
N GLY A 98 -0.72 -11.27 -5.30
CA GLY A 98 -0.98 -10.07 -6.09
C GLY A 98 -1.53 -10.41 -7.47
N LEU A 99 -1.00 -11.47 -8.10
CA LEU A 99 -1.50 -11.96 -9.39
C LEU A 99 -2.95 -12.45 -9.27
N ASP A 100 -3.26 -13.23 -8.24
CA ASP A 100 -4.62 -13.71 -7.94
C ASP A 100 -5.58 -12.53 -7.70
N TRP A 101 -5.11 -11.46 -7.04
CA TRP A 101 -5.91 -10.25 -6.85
C TRP A 101 -6.18 -9.51 -8.17
N ILE A 102 -5.16 -9.36 -9.02
CA ILE A 102 -5.26 -8.71 -10.32
C ILE A 102 -6.29 -9.43 -11.20
N GLU A 103 -6.14 -10.74 -11.37
CA GLU A 103 -7.02 -11.56 -12.20
C GLU A 103 -8.50 -11.40 -11.81
N LYS A 104 -8.77 -11.28 -10.51
CA LYS A 104 -10.13 -11.27 -9.99
C LYS A 104 -10.74 -9.88 -9.83
N TYR A 105 -9.93 -8.85 -9.63
CA TYR A 105 -10.40 -7.54 -9.14
C TYR A 105 -9.79 -6.31 -9.82
N SER A 106 -8.74 -6.39 -10.65
CA SER A 106 -8.13 -5.16 -11.20
C SER A 106 -8.94 -4.50 -12.32
N GLU A 107 -9.81 -5.24 -13.01
CA GLU A 107 -10.60 -4.74 -14.15
C GLU A 107 -12.07 -4.43 -13.82
N LYS A 108 -12.48 -4.56 -12.55
CA LYS A 108 -13.80 -4.18 -12.05
C LYS A 108 -13.72 -2.81 -11.37
#